data_AF-A0A497FFQ8-F1
#
_entry.id   AF-A0A497FFQ8-F1
#
_cell.length_a   1.000
_cell.length_b   1.000
_cell.length_c   1.000
_cell.angle_alpha   90.00
_cell.angle_beta   90.00
_cell.angle_gamma   90.00
#
_symmetry.space_group_name_H-M   'P 1'
#
loop_
_entity.id
_entity.type
_entity.pdbx_description
1 polymer ?
#
loop_
_entity_poly.entity_id
_entity_poly.type
_entity_poly.pdbx_seq_one_letter_code
_entity_poly.pdbx_strand_id
1 'polypeptide(L)' 'MPSNDECIFYKRTAHGVRCILMSPDDWRQRKQKLLDFCNRGGRGCPIMAVYLRVSSNNINRRKITGKSMKEIF' A
#
# COMPACT_ATOMS: atom_id res chain seq x y z
N MET A 1 16.76 -13.92 5.55
CA MET A 1 15.46 -14.24 4.94
C MET A 1 14.47 -13.18 5.39
N PRO A 2 13.68 -12.53 4.51
CA PRO A 2 12.67 -11.57 4.96
C PRO A 2 11.61 -12.37 5.74
N SER A 3 11.36 -11.97 6.97
CA SER A 3 10.37 -12.61 7.82
C SER A 3 8.99 -12.37 7.20
N ASN A 4 8.12 -13.38 7.17
CA ASN A 4 6.75 -13.25 6.64
C ASN A 4 5.90 -12.20 7.40
N ASP A 5 6.45 -11.62 8.46
CA ASP A 5 5.90 -10.53 9.27
C ASP A 5 6.31 -9.14 8.78
N GLU A 6 6.99 -8.97 7.65
CA GLU A 6 7.32 -7.64 7.12
C GLU A 6 6.21 -7.11 6.21
N CYS A 7 5.92 -5.81 6.33
CA CYS A 7 4.94 -5.13 5.50
C CYS A 7 5.32 -5.23 4.02
N ILE A 8 4.36 -5.55 3.16
CA ILE A 8 4.58 -5.67 1.71
C ILE A 8 5.14 -4.40 1.06
N PHE A 9 4.87 -3.25 1.66
CA PHE A 9 5.34 -1.95 1.18
C PHE A 9 6.72 -1.57 1.74
N TYR A 10 7.25 -2.31 2.71
CA TYR A 10 8.58 -2.11 3.27
C TYR A 10 9.59 -2.92 2.45
N LYS A 11 10.32 -2.23 1.55
CA LYS A 11 11.21 -2.87 0.57
C LYS A 11 12.56 -2.16 0.48
N ARG A 12 13.57 -2.90 0.05
CA ARG A 12 14.92 -2.38 -0.19
C ARG A 12 14.92 -1.55 -1.48
N THR A 13 15.42 -0.33 -1.40
CA THR A 13 15.54 0.62 -2.52
C THR A 13 16.99 1.12 -2.62
N ALA A 14 17.32 1.88 -3.67
CA ALA A 14 18.66 2.49 -3.83
C ALA A 14 19.08 3.35 -2.62
N HIS A 15 18.11 3.94 -1.91
CA HIS A 15 18.33 4.75 -0.71
C HIS A 15 18.18 3.95 0.60
N GLY A 16 18.26 2.62 0.54
CA GLY A 16 18.06 1.72 1.68
C GLY A 16 16.63 1.19 1.79
N VAL A 17 16.33 0.51 2.90
CA VAL A 17 15.02 -0.10 3.15
C VAL A 17 14.02 0.97 3.59
N ARG A 18 12.91 1.08 2.87
CA ARG A 18 11.88 2.10 3.11
C ARG A 18 10.49 1.63 2.73
N CYS A 19 9.48 2.33 3.26
CA CYS A 19 8.14 2.21 2.75
C CYS A 19 8.05 2.85 1.35
N ILE A 20 7.61 2.09 0.35
CA ILE A 20 7.48 2.56 -1.04
C ILE A 20 6.29 3.49 -1.25
N LEU A 21 5.34 3.54 -0.30
CA LEU A 21 4.15 4.39 -0.36
C LEU A 21 4.44 5.86 -0.01
N MET A 22 5.69 6.22 0.25
CA MET A 22 6.08 7.60 0.50
C MET A 22 7.45 7.93 -0.08
N SER A 23 7.69 9.23 -0.24
CA SER A 23 8.97 9.76 -0.72
C SER A 23 10.11 9.48 0.26
N PRO A 24 11.37 9.43 -0.21
CA PRO A 24 12.54 9.23 0.64
C PRO A 24 12.66 10.26 1.77
N ASP A 25 12.27 11.51 1.51
CA ASP A 25 12.36 12.61 2.48
C ASP A 25 11.31 12.48 3.61
N ASP A 26 10.06 12.17 3.27
CA ASP A 26 9.03 11.84 4.26
C ASP A 26 9.39 10.60 5.07
N TRP A 27 9.95 9.57 4.40
CA TRP A 27 10.42 8.37 5.08
C TRP A 27 11.50 8.71 6.09
N ARG A 28 12.49 9.54 5.75
CA ARG A 28 13.55 9.93 6.69
C ARG A 28 13.01 10.57 7.97
N GLN A 29 11.95 11.39 7.86
CA GLN A 29 11.33 12.06 8.99
C GLN A 29 10.43 11.13 9.82
N ARG A 30 9.66 10.25 9.16
CA ARG A 30 8.63 9.43 9.81
C ARG A 30 9.06 8.00 10.12
N LYS A 31 10.23 7.56 9.63
CA LYS A 31 10.71 6.17 9.73
C LYS A 31 10.65 5.64 11.15
N GLN A 32 11.03 6.42 12.16
CA GLN A 32 11.10 5.91 13.54
C GLN A 32 9.75 5.44 14.06
N LYS A 33 8.67 6.16 13.73
CA LYS A 33 7.31 5.79 14.13
C LYS A 33 6.74 4.68 13.23
N LEU A 34 7.12 4.68 11.95
CA LEU A 34 6.57 3.76 10.96
C LEU A 34 7.26 2.40 10.91
N LEU A 35 8.52 2.31 11.38
CA LEU A 35 9.32 1.09 11.34
C LEU A 35 8.65 -0.03 12.13
N ASP A 36 8.13 0.27 13.33
CA ASP A 36 7.47 -0.71 14.18
C ASP A 36 6.27 -1.34 13.48
N PHE A 37 5.42 -0.52 12.84
CA PHE A 37 4.31 -1.03 12.04
C PHE A 37 4.81 -1.85 10.84
N CYS A 38 5.86 -1.39 10.15
CA CYS A 38 6.40 -2.09 8.98
C CYS A 38 6.98 -3.46 9.36
N ASN A 39 7.61 -3.59 10.52
CA ASN A 39 8.18 -4.84 11.03
C ASN A 39 7.11 -5.80 11.60
N ARG A 40 5.87 -5.32 11.82
CA ARG A 40 4.71 -6.09 12.28
C ARG A 40 3.67 -6.32 11.17
N GLY A 41 4.13 -6.41 9.93
CA GLY A 41 3.32 -6.76 8.76
C GLY A 41 2.45 -5.62 8.26
N GLY A 42 2.64 -4.40 8.76
CA GLY A 42 1.83 -3.24 8.45
C GLY A 42 0.53 -3.15 9.24
N ARG A 43 0.30 -4.00 10.25
CA ARG A 43 -0.90 -3.91 11.11
C ARG A 43 -0.97 -2.56 11.81
N GLY A 44 -2.10 -1.87 11.68
CA GLY A 44 -2.32 -0.56 12.28
C GLY A 44 -1.57 0.59 11.59
N CYS A 45 -0.86 0.33 10.47
CA CYS A 45 -0.15 1.39 9.75
C CYS A 45 -1.16 2.34 9.08
N PRO A 46 -1.19 3.64 9.42
CA PRO A 46 -2.14 4.59 8.86
C PRO A 46 -1.94 4.78 7.36
N ILE A 47 -0.71 4.70 6.88
CA ILE A 47 -0.36 4.86 5.45
C ILE A 47 -0.92 3.70 4.64
N MET A 48 -0.71 2.47 5.12
CA MET A 48 -1.24 1.27 4.48
C MET A 48 -2.77 1.26 4.50
N ALA A 49 -3.38 1.66 5.62
CA ALA A 49 -4.84 1.76 5.74
C ALA A 49 -5.44 2.75 4.72
N VAL A 50 -4.83 3.92 4.57
CA VAL A 50 -5.25 4.92 3.57
C VAL A 50 -5.08 4.36 2.16
N TYR A 51 -3.93 3.74 1.85
CA TYR A 51 -3.69 3.13 0.54
C TYR A 51 -4.73 2.05 0.21
N LEU A 52 -5.03 1.15 1.14
CA LEU A 52 -6.00 0.08 0.94
C LEU A 52 -7.42 0.63 0.72
N ARG A 53 -7.81 1.68 1.46
CA ARG A 53 -9.10 2.36 1.23
C ARG A 53 -9.18 2.97 -0.17
N VAL A 54 -8.15 3.72 -0.58
CA VAL A 54 -8.10 4.35 -1.90
C VAL A 54 -8.08 3.31 -3.01
N SER A 55 -7.28 2.25 -2.89
CA SER A 55 -7.22 1.14 -3.85
C SER A 55 -8.55 0.39 -3.97
N SER A 56 -9.26 0.16 -2.86
CA SER A 56 -10.56 -0.51 -2.85
C SER A 56 -11.66 0.32 -3.55
N ASN A 57 -11.65 1.64 -3.36
CA ASN A 57 -12.58 2.54 -4.06
C ASN A 57 -12.37 2.53 -5.58
N ASN A 58 -11.13 2.38 -6.04
CA ASN A 58 -10.81 2.30 -7.47
C ASN A 58 -11.33 1.00 -8.12
N ILE A 59 -11.35 -0.11 -7.39
CA ILE A 59 -11.92 -1.38 -7.87
C ILE A 59 -13.44 -1.25 -8.07
N ASN A 60 -14.13 -0.57 -7.16
CA ASN A 60 -15.58 -0.42 -7.24
C ASN A 60 -16.01 0.48 -8.42
N ARG A 61 -15.22 1.51 -8.77
CA ARG A 61 -15.48 2.32 -9.97
C ARG A 61 -15.38 1.55 -11.28
N ARG A 62 -14.42 0.62 -11.41
CA ARG A 62 -14.27 -0.19 -12.63
C ARG A 62 -15.46 -1.12 -12.89
N LYS A 63 -16.21 -1.50 -11.85
CA LYS A 63 -17.41 -2.33 -12.01
C LYS A 63 -18.61 -1.56 -12.60
N ILE A 64 -18.66 -0.24 -12.46
CA ILE A 64 -19.79 0.58 -12.94
C ILE A 64 -19.73 0.83 -14.45
N THR A 65 -18.54 0.79 -15.06
CA THR A 65 -18.36 0.95 -16.51
C THR A 65 -18.43 -0.37 -17.30
N GLY A 66 -18.68 -1.49 -16.62
CA GLY A 66 -18.77 -2.83 -17.21
C GLY A 66 -20.19 -3.37 -17.36
N LYS A 67 -21.21 -2.52 -17.52
CA LYS A 67 -22.54 -3.01 -17.91
C LYS A 67 -22.51 -3.45 -19.37
N SER A 68 -22.28 -4.75 -19.51
CA SER A 68 -22.40 -5.61 -20.67
C SER A 68 -23.36 -5.10 -21.75
N MET A 69 -22.80 -4.68 -22.89
CA MET A 69 -23.54 -4.57 -24.15
C MET A 69 -23.61 -5.97 -24.77
N LYS A 70 -24.57 -6.78 -24.35
CA LYS A 70 -24.96 -8.02 -25.03
C LYS A 70 -26.46 -8.23 -24.83
N GLU A 71 -27.24 -7.75 -25.80
CA GLU A 71 -28.52 -8.32 -26.25
C GLU A 71 -29.18 -7.32 -27.20
N ILE A 72 -28.82 -7.41 -28.49
CA ILE A 72 -29.64 -6.88 -29.60
C ILE A 72 -29.51 -7.89 -30.74
N PHE A 73 -30.56 -8.70 -30.90
CA PHE A 73 -30.95 -9.58 -32.01
C PHE A 73 -30.04 -10.76 -32.39
#